data_AF-G4YV56-F1
#
_entry.id   AF-G4YV56-F1
#
_cell.length_a   1.000
_cell.length_b   1.000
_cell.length_c   1.000
_cell.angle_alpha   90.00
_cell.angle_beta   90.00
_cell.angle_gamma   90.00
#
_symmetry.space_group_name_H-M   'P 1'
#
loop_
_entity.id
_entity.type
_entity.pdbx_description
1 polymer ?
#
loop_
_entity_poly.entity_id
_entity_poly.type
_entity_poly.pdbx_seq_one_letter_code
_entity_poly.pdbx_strand_id
1 'polypeptide(L)'
;MDAALTLGDAALEQLREQLLAFSADASTQPTHLHLVEQLAAELPVAAASELQRLLPDVLRAVKALCRLAIKCVAAVAADTQNVAALVALDDKLRPILRVLRAVVGRLKARELADAVYEAKELRRWLPFVATTCSFVEAAELPGADLMQSVELAGETLDGCVELLQVDGRTQVLAEYVAQIVALCSQDVSKDEWVAAASVNKRVMLHVVQQVPFPHLGGDLLGRLLALTFPLVDDLTDATQLVGARLLRHLVRNVTPTELRWYSDVLLEVLHTAMVSRKPATLDVLLDCLVESLDKVSPPGELKHYDRFTPRMLRDTSLCSDIAVRVVFVRHLRALVIRQGAPHSLNVIRYLQPLLKVLIAGVESVNVAMLEETLETLQATILAAWPRIAPHTEQILVGVLRAVAFCEIFEEGADFTPSPKEKEQLLALGEDILDLLHQVNAGNPVVSDMLATVGSQSPNLSPFCDRMQVKWTSR
;
A
#
# COMPACT_ATOMS: atom_id res chain seq x y z
N MET A 1 26.40 -37.93 -1.97
CA MET A 1 25.09 -37.40 -1.54
C MET A 1 24.64 -37.94 -0.18
N ASP A 2 25.55 -38.47 0.65
CA ASP A 2 25.18 -39.08 1.94
C ASP A 2 24.67 -38.03 2.93
N ALA A 3 25.11 -36.77 2.79
CA ALA A 3 24.64 -35.64 3.57
C ALA A 3 23.10 -35.50 3.55
N ALA A 4 22.47 -35.68 2.37
CA ALA A 4 21.01 -35.60 2.21
C ALA A 4 20.25 -36.69 2.99
N LEU A 5 20.84 -37.88 3.11
CA LEU A 5 20.27 -39.00 3.86
C LEU A 5 20.50 -38.83 5.37
N THR A 6 21.61 -38.20 5.76
CA THR A 6 21.94 -37.92 7.17
C THR A 6 21.19 -36.71 7.74
N LEU A 7 20.73 -35.78 6.90
CA LEU A 7 19.83 -34.67 7.25
C LEU A 7 18.38 -35.18 7.48
N GLY A 8 18.22 -36.13 8.40
CA GLY A 8 16.94 -36.62 8.85
C GLY A 8 16.22 -35.65 9.81
N ASP A 9 14.98 -35.96 10.16
CA ASP A 9 14.12 -35.08 10.98
C ASP A 9 14.77 -34.71 12.33
N ALA A 10 15.46 -35.65 12.98
CA ALA A 10 16.15 -35.39 14.25
C ALA A 10 17.31 -34.39 14.11
N ALA A 11 18.09 -34.48 13.02
CA ALA A 11 19.18 -33.54 12.76
C ALA A 11 18.65 -32.14 12.41
N LEU A 12 17.53 -32.07 11.67
CA LEU A 12 16.86 -30.82 11.32
C LEU A 12 16.23 -30.12 12.54
N GLU A 13 15.63 -30.88 13.46
CA GLU A 13 15.11 -30.30 14.72
C GLU A 13 16.24 -29.83 15.64
N GLN A 14 17.34 -30.59 15.76
CA GLN A 14 18.52 -30.12 16.51
C GLN A 14 19.14 -28.87 15.88
N LEU A 15 19.24 -28.81 14.55
CA LEU A 15 19.70 -27.62 13.84
C LEU A 15 18.76 -26.43 14.10
N ARG A 16 17.45 -26.68 14.13
CA ARG A 16 16.44 -25.66 14.45
C ARG A 16 16.63 -25.09 15.85
N GLU A 17 16.77 -25.93 16.85
CA GLU A 17 17.02 -25.50 18.23
C GLU A 17 18.31 -24.67 18.32
N GLN A 18 19.39 -25.12 17.67
CA GLN A 18 20.67 -24.42 17.66
C GLN A 18 20.63 -23.07 16.94
N LEU A 19 19.91 -22.96 15.82
CA LEU A 19 19.84 -21.70 15.07
C LEU A 19 18.95 -20.65 15.73
N LEU A 20 17.87 -21.09 16.39
CA LEU A 20 16.93 -20.22 17.11
C LEU A 20 17.39 -19.87 18.53
N ALA A 21 18.28 -20.66 19.14
CA ALA A 21 19.00 -20.25 20.34
C ALA A 21 19.98 -19.13 19.95
N PHE A 22 19.55 -17.87 20.10
CA PHE A 22 20.36 -16.66 19.88
C PHE A 22 21.45 -16.50 20.96
N SER A 23 22.32 -17.49 21.11
CA SER A 23 23.49 -17.42 21.96
C SER A 23 24.51 -16.44 21.36
N ALA A 24 24.99 -15.52 22.18
CA ALA A 24 26.06 -14.56 21.87
C ALA A 24 27.45 -15.22 21.74
N ASP A 25 27.58 -16.52 21.98
CA ASP A 25 28.82 -17.26 21.73
C ASP A 25 28.99 -17.49 20.22
N ALA A 26 29.49 -16.46 19.54
CA ALA A 26 29.81 -16.43 18.11
C ALA A 26 30.87 -17.48 17.67
N SER A 27 31.41 -18.29 18.59
CA SER A 27 32.53 -19.19 18.33
C SER A 27 32.16 -20.65 18.03
N THR A 28 30.91 -21.07 18.20
CA THR A 28 30.50 -22.46 17.91
C THR A 28 29.50 -22.50 16.76
N GLN A 29 30.00 -22.83 15.57
CA GLN A 29 29.16 -23.13 14.41
C GLN A 29 28.19 -24.28 14.77
N PRO A 30 26.89 -24.19 14.44
CA PRO A 30 25.94 -25.24 14.75
C PRO A 30 26.42 -26.57 14.19
N THR A 31 26.38 -27.63 15.01
CA THR A 31 27.04 -28.92 14.71
C THR A 31 26.54 -29.54 13.40
N HIS A 32 25.26 -29.31 13.06
CA HIS A 32 24.64 -29.82 11.84
C HIS A 32 24.69 -28.86 10.65
N LEU A 33 25.17 -27.63 10.82
CA LEU A 33 25.32 -26.68 9.71
C LEU A 33 26.37 -27.16 8.71
N HIS A 34 27.40 -27.88 9.19
CA HIS A 34 28.39 -28.51 8.33
C HIS A 34 27.78 -29.54 7.36
N LEU A 35 26.74 -30.28 7.78
CA LEU A 35 26.03 -31.21 6.88
C LEU A 35 25.28 -30.46 5.76
N VAL A 36 24.75 -29.26 6.07
CA VAL A 36 24.12 -28.38 5.07
C VAL A 36 25.15 -27.85 4.08
N GLU A 37 26.34 -27.47 4.56
CA GLU A 37 27.47 -27.04 3.70
C GLU A 37 27.98 -28.17 2.81
N GLN A 38 28.13 -29.39 3.37
CA GLN A 38 28.48 -30.58 2.60
C GLN A 38 27.43 -30.86 1.51
N LEU A 39 26.15 -30.80 1.86
CA LEU A 39 25.07 -30.97 0.87
C LEU A 39 25.14 -29.91 -0.24
N ALA A 40 25.39 -28.65 0.11
CA ALA A 40 25.56 -27.57 -0.85
C ALA A 40 26.75 -27.79 -1.81
N ALA A 41 27.84 -28.38 -1.32
CA ALA A 41 29.02 -28.69 -2.11
C ALA A 41 28.85 -29.95 -2.99
N GLU A 42 28.12 -30.96 -2.51
CA GLU A 42 27.90 -32.22 -3.23
C GLU A 42 26.86 -32.09 -4.37
N LEU A 43 25.82 -31.28 -4.18
CA LEU A 43 24.71 -31.16 -5.14
C LEU A 43 25.13 -30.72 -6.56
N PRO A 44 26.02 -29.72 -6.75
CA PRO A 44 26.44 -29.30 -8.08
C PRO A 44 27.21 -30.37 -8.86
N VAL A 45 27.94 -31.25 -8.17
CA VAL A 45 28.84 -32.25 -8.77
C VAL A 45 28.24 -33.66 -8.82
N ALA A 46 27.09 -33.89 -8.18
CA ALA A 46 26.43 -35.19 -8.16
C ALA A 46 26.04 -35.65 -9.59
N ALA A 47 26.19 -36.96 -9.83
CA ALA A 47 25.75 -37.57 -11.08
C ALA A 47 24.22 -37.47 -11.21
N ALA A 48 23.71 -37.17 -12.41
CA ALA A 48 22.27 -37.00 -12.64
C ALA A 48 21.44 -38.23 -12.20
N SER A 49 21.96 -39.44 -12.42
CA SER A 49 21.32 -40.69 -11.97
C SER A 49 21.26 -40.84 -10.45
N GLU A 50 22.29 -40.36 -9.74
CA GLU A 50 22.32 -40.38 -8.27
C GLU A 50 21.34 -39.35 -7.70
N LEU A 51 21.36 -38.12 -8.25
CA LEU A 51 20.44 -37.06 -7.89
C LEU A 51 18.99 -37.47 -8.15
N GLN A 52 18.69 -38.08 -9.29
CA GLN A 52 17.34 -38.55 -9.62
C GLN A 52 16.82 -39.55 -8.57
N ARG A 53 17.67 -40.47 -8.11
CA ARG A 53 17.32 -41.46 -7.09
C ARG A 53 17.05 -40.82 -5.73
N LEU A 54 17.86 -39.82 -5.34
CA LEU A 54 17.82 -39.18 -4.02
C LEU A 54 16.98 -37.90 -3.98
N LEU A 55 16.40 -37.48 -5.12
CA LEU A 55 15.66 -36.24 -5.24
C LEU A 55 14.52 -36.10 -4.20
N PRO A 56 13.72 -37.14 -3.88
CA PRO A 56 12.68 -37.01 -2.86
C PRO A 56 13.23 -36.64 -1.48
N ASP A 57 14.41 -37.17 -1.11
CA ASP A 57 15.06 -36.88 0.16
C ASP A 57 15.65 -35.47 0.18
N VAL A 58 16.31 -35.07 -0.92
CA VAL A 58 16.81 -33.71 -1.11
C VAL A 58 15.68 -32.69 -1.02
N LEU A 59 14.55 -32.92 -1.71
CA LEU A 59 13.40 -32.01 -1.69
C LEU A 59 12.72 -31.96 -0.31
N ARG A 60 12.78 -33.03 0.48
CA ARG A 60 12.33 -33.03 1.88
C ARG A 60 13.24 -32.13 2.73
N ALA A 61 14.56 -32.31 2.61
CA ALA A 61 15.54 -31.47 3.30
C ALA A 61 15.40 -29.99 2.92
N VAL A 62 15.27 -29.68 1.62
CA VAL A 62 15.02 -28.32 1.11
C VAL A 62 13.82 -27.67 1.80
N LYS A 63 12.67 -28.36 1.88
CA LYS A 63 11.48 -27.81 2.54
C LYS A 63 11.70 -27.52 4.03
N ALA A 64 12.40 -28.41 4.72
CA ALA A 64 12.70 -28.21 6.14
C ALA A 64 13.66 -27.02 6.34
N LEU A 65 14.71 -26.93 5.52
CA LEU A 65 15.65 -25.82 5.53
C LEU A 65 14.99 -24.49 5.20
N CYS A 66 14.04 -24.46 4.25
CA CYS A 66 13.23 -23.27 3.96
C CYS A 66 12.42 -22.80 5.18
N ARG A 67 11.68 -23.70 5.83
CA ARG A 67 10.91 -23.37 7.04
C ARG A 67 11.81 -22.86 8.17
N LEU A 68 12.98 -23.44 8.31
CA LEU A 68 13.98 -23.05 9.28
C LEU A 68 14.52 -21.65 9.00
N ALA A 69 14.93 -21.38 7.75
CA ALA A 69 15.40 -20.06 7.33
C ALA A 69 14.32 -18.98 7.53
N ILE A 70 13.07 -19.25 7.18
CA ILE A 70 11.93 -18.34 7.43
C ILE A 70 11.81 -18.02 8.93
N LYS A 71 11.88 -19.03 9.81
CA LYS A 71 11.81 -18.82 11.27
C LYS A 71 13.00 -18.04 11.81
N CYS A 72 14.21 -18.31 11.33
CA CYS A 72 15.41 -17.57 11.72
C CYS A 72 15.32 -16.09 11.32
N VAL A 73 14.95 -15.81 10.07
CA VAL A 73 14.74 -14.43 9.60
C VAL A 73 13.66 -13.73 10.41
N ALA A 74 12.52 -14.39 10.63
CA ALA A 74 11.42 -13.81 11.39
C ALA A 74 11.81 -13.47 12.83
N ALA A 75 12.55 -14.34 13.50
CA ALA A 75 12.98 -14.12 14.87
C ALA A 75 14.04 -13.01 14.98
N VAL A 76 15.01 -12.92 14.05
CA VAL A 76 15.98 -11.81 14.03
C VAL A 76 15.32 -10.49 13.67
N ALA A 77 14.41 -10.49 12.69
CA ALA A 77 13.70 -9.30 12.26
C ALA A 77 12.80 -8.72 13.37
N ALA A 78 12.42 -9.54 14.35
CA ALA A 78 11.64 -9.09 15.50
C ALA A 78 12.47 -8.27 16.52
N ASP A 79 13.79 -8.40 16.52
CA ASP A 79 14.73 -7.67 17.38
C ASP A 79 15.91 -7.12 16.56
N THR A 80 15.65 -6.06 15.80
CA THR A 80 16.64 -5.40 14.96
C THR A 80 17.73 -4.65 15.73
N GLN A 81 17.62 -4.53 17.06
CA GLN A 81 18.66 -3.92 17.90
C GLN A 81 19.79 -4.90 18.22
N ASN A 82 19.56 -6.21 18.03
CA ASN A 82 20.56 -7.24 18.25
C ASN A 82 21.52 -7.37 17.05
N VAL A 83 22.51 -6.47 16.99
CA VAL A 83 23.52 -6.44 15.92
C VAL A 83 24.28 -7.76 15.79
N ALA A 84 24.56 -8.44 16.91
CA ALA A 84 25.23 -9.73 16.89
C ALA A 84 24.38 -10.81 16.20
N ALA A 85 23.06 -10.82 16.44
CA ALA A 85 22.14 -11.73 15.77
C ALA A 85 22.01 -11.43 14.27
N LEU A 86 22.05 -10.15 13.87
CA LEU A 86 22.05 -9.74 12.45
C LEU A 86 23.30 -10.21 11.71
N VAL A 87 24.49 -10.03 12.29
CA VAL A 87 25.76 -10.50 11.69
C VAL A 87 25.77 -12.02 11.60
N ALA A 88 25.39 -12.71 12.68
CA ALA A 88 25.34 -14.17 12.69
C ALA A 88 24.25 -14.73 11.74
N LEU A 89 23.22 -13.96 11.41
CA LEU A 89 22.16 -14.39 10.51
C LEU A 89 22.70 -14.65 9.10
N ASP A 90 23.57 -13.78 8.58
CA ASP A 90 24.14 -13.97 7.23
C ASP A 90 24.93 -15.29 7.18
N ASP A 91 25.78 -15.54 8.17
CA ASP A 91 26.55 -16.79 8.30
C ASP A 91 25.66 -18.03 8.37
N LYS A 92 24.54 -17.94 9.09
CA LYS A 92 23.57 -19.03 9.24
C LYS A 92 22.75 -19.29 7.97
N LEU A 93 22.41 -18.24 7.21
CA LEU A 93 21.58 -18.36 6.01
C LEU A 93 22.36 -18.81 4.78
N ARG A 94 23.64 -18.42 4.65
CA ARG A 94 24.46 -18.71 3.46
C ARG A 94 24.49 -20.20 3.09
N PRO A 95 24.76 -21.16 4.00
CA PRO A 95 24.73 -22.58 3.67
C PRO A 95 23.37 -23.05 3.17
N ILE A 96 22.29 -22.59 3.81
CA ILE A 96 20.92 -22.96 3.44
C ILE A 96 20.61 -22.47 2.02
N LEU A 97 20.87 -21.20 1.73
CA LEU A 97 20.61 -20.60 0.42
C LEU A 97 21.48 -21.21 -0.68
N ARG A 98 22.72 -21.62 -0.38
CA ARG A 98 23.56 -22.36 -1.34
C ARG A 98 22.95 -23.71 -1.71
N VAL A 99 22.36 -24.45 -0.75
CA VAL A 99 21.60 -25.68 -1.07
C VAL A 99 20.43 -25.35 -1.99
N LEU A 100 19.64 -24.31 -1.68
CA LEU A 100 18.49 -23.93 -2.50
C LEU A 100 18.92 -23.58 -3.94
N ARG A 101 19.95 -22.74 -4.08
CA ARG A 101 20.54 -22.35 -5.36
C ARG A 101 21.05 -23.57 -6.14
N ALA A 102 21.76 -24.49 -5.48
CA ALA A 102 22.29 -25.68 -6.11
C ALA A 102 21.17 -26.59 -6.67
N VAL A 103 20.11 -26.82 -5.88
CA VAL A 103 18.95 -27.60 -6.34
C VAL A 103 18.26 -26.94 -7.53
N VAL A 104 17.98 -25.63 -7.44
CA VAL A 104 17.36 -24.86 -8.54
C VAL A 104 18.25 -24.89 -9.78
N GLY A 105 19.56 -24.71 -9.64
CA GLY A 105 20.53 -24.74 -10.73
C GLY A 105 20.60 -26.10 -11.44
N ARG A 106 20.63 -27.20 -10.69
CA ARG A 106 20.59 -28.57 -11.25
C ARG A 106 19.29 -28.84 -12.00
N LEU A 107 18.16 -28.38 -11.47
CA LEU A 107 16.87 -28.57 -12.13
C LEU A 107 16.74 -27.71 -13.38
N LYS A 108 17.19 -26.45 -13.33
CA LYS A 108 17.22 -25.54 -14.48
C LYS A 108 18.03 -26.11 -15.66
N ALA A 109 19.11 -26.85 -15.38
CA ALA A 109 19.91 -27.51 -16.41
C ALA A 109 19.17 -28.63 -17.18
N ARG A 110 17.98 -29.03 -16.72
CA ARG A 110 17.12 -30.04 -17.37
C ARG A 110 17.79 -31.40 -17.60
N GLU A 111 18.61 -31.83 -16.65
CA GLU A 111 19.39 -33.07 -16.73
C GLU A 111 18.66 -34.31 -16.17
N LEU A 112 17.49 -34.12 -15.54
CA LEU A 112 16.71 -35.18 -14.91
C LEU A 112 15.53 -35.62 -15.81
N ALA A 113 14.83 -36.67 -15.42
CA ALA A 113 13.65 -37.13 -16.15
C ALA A 113 12.51 -36.09 -16.15
N ASP A 114 11.74 -36.05 -17.25
CA ASP A 114 10.66 -35.09 -17.50
C ASP A 114 9.61 -35.01 -16.37
N ALA A 115 9.33 -36.14 -15.71
CA ALA A 115 8.37 -36.21 -14.60
C ALA A 115 8.71 -35.25 -13.43
N VAL A 116 9.99 -34.90 -13.26
CA VAL A 116 10.43 -33.95 -12.22
C VAL A 116 9.97 -32.52 -12.52
N TYR A 117 9.79 -32.19 -13.79
CA TYR A 117 9.41 -30.85 -14.27
C TYR A 117 7.90 -30.66 -14.39
N GLU A 118 7.11 -31.68 -14.05
CA GLU A 118 5.66 -31.54 -13.99
C GLU A 118 5.28 -30.48 -12.97
N ALA A 119 4.32 -29.61 -13.33
CA ALA A 119 3.85 -28.53 -12.48
C ALA A 119 3.43 -29.01 -11.08
N LYS A 120 2.89 -30.24 -10.99
CA LYS A 120 2.52 -30.88 -9.72
C LYS A 120 3.72 -31.14 -8.82
N GLU A 121 4.84 -31.58 -9.36
CA GLU A 121 6.06 -31.86 -8.60
C GLU A 121 6.76 -30.55 -8.18
N LEU A 122 6.85 -29.57 -9.09
CA LEU A 122 7.41 -28.24 -8.75
C LEU A 122 6.60 -27.54 -7.64
N ARG A 123 5.27 -27.62 -7.70
CA ARG A 123 4.37 -27.07 -6.66
C ARG A 123 4.61 -27.63 -5.25
N ARG A 124 5.25 -28.80 -5.12
CA ARG A 124 5.49 -29.44 -3.82
C ARG A 124 6.66 -28.85 -3.03
N TRP A 125 7.53 -28.06 -3.63
CA TRP A 125 8.74 -27.55 -2.97
C TRP A 125 9.15 -26.15 -3.43
N LEU A 126 8.93 -25.79 -4.69
CA LEU A 126 9.35 -24.49 -5.24
C LEU A 126 8.71 -23.29 -4.51
N PRO A 127 7.43 -23.34 -4.06
CA PRO A 127 6.88 -22.27 -3.22
C PRO A 127 7.67 -22.04 -1.92
N PHE A 128 8.22 -23.09 -1.30
CA PHE A 128 9.03 -22.94 -0.08
C PHE A 128 10.31 -22.16 -0.36
N VAL A 129 10.95 -22.43 -1.50
CA VAL A 129 12.15 -21.71 -1.94
C VAL A 129 11.81 -20.25 -2.23
N ALA A 130 10.76 -19.99 -3.01
CA ALA A 130 10.32 -18.64 -3.33
C ALA A 130 9.96 -17.83 -2.07
N THR A 131 9.22 -18.42 -1.12
CA THR A 131 8.91 -17.77 0.16
C THR A 131 10.18 -17.49 0.96
N THR A 132 11.10 -18.45 1.06
CA THR A 132 12.35 -18.26 1.82
C THR A 132 13.16 -17.09 1.26
N CYS A 133 13.34 -17.04 -0.07
CA CYS A 133 14.06 -15.94 -0.70
C CYS A 133 13.33 -14.61 -0.48
N SER A 134 11.99 -14.60 -0.55
CA SER A 134 11.20 -13.39 -0.27
C SER A 134 11.35 -12.92 1.19
N PHE A 135 11.46 -13.84 2.16
CA PHE A 135 11.74 -13.47 3.55
C PHE A 135 13.12 -12.83 3.70
N VAL A 136 14.13 -13.35 3.01
CA VAL A 136 15.50 -12.82 3.07
C VAL A 136 15.59 -11.45 2.40
N GLU A 137 14.98 -11.26 1.22
CA GLU A 137 15.00 -9.98 0.49
C GLU A 137 14.11 -8.91 1.15
N ALA A 138 12.90 -9.27 1.61
CA ALA A 138 11.88 -8.30 2.03
C ALA A 138 11.80 -8.03 3.53
N ALA A 139 12.68 -8.63 4.35
CA ALA A 139 12.67 -8.41 5.79
C ALA A 139 13.15 -6.99 6.20
N GLU A 140 13.76 -6.24 5.27
CA GLU A 140 14.33 -4.90 5.48
C GLU A 140 15.29 -4.89 6.69
N LEU A 141 16.17 -5.88 6.75
CA LEU A 141 17.14 -6.01 7.84
C LEU A 141 18.22 -4.90 7.73
N PRO A 142 18.69 -4.33 8.85
CA PRO A 142 19.81 -3.40 8.83
C PRO A 142 21.06 -4.04 8.20
N GLY A 143 21.63 -3.38 7.19
CA GLY A 143 22.83 -3.88 6.48
C GLY A 143 22.56 -4.97 5.43
N ALA A 144 21.29 -5.19 5.06
CA ALA A 144 20.91 -6.19 4.04
C ALA A 144 21.62 -5.99 2.69
N ASP A 145 22.02 -4.77 2.35
CA ASP A 145 22.79 -4.42 1.16
C ASP A 145 24.20 -5.04 1.12
N LEU A 146 24.74 -5.40 2.29
CA LEU A 146 26.06 -6.03 2.42
C LEU A 146 25.97 -7.55 2.67
N MET A 147 24.76 -8.10 2.85
CA MET A 147 24.55 -9.51 3.17
C MET A 147 24.64 -10.37 1.91
N GLN A 148 25.57 -11.34 1.90
CA GLN A 148 25.68 -12.28 0.77
C GLN A 148 24.44 -13.19 0.67
N SER A 149 23.73 -13.43 1.77
CA SER A 149 22.47 -14.16 1.75
C SER A 149 21.39 -13.45 0.92
N VAL A 150 21.35 -12.12 0.89
CA VAL A 150 20.39 -11.37 0.06
C VAL A 150 20.71 -11.54 -1.43
N GLU A 151 21.99 -11.44 -1.81
CA GLU A 151 22.44 -11.71 -3.18
C GLU A 151 22.11 -13.15 -3.61
N LEU A 152 22.42 -14.14 -2.77
CA LEU A 152 22.11 -15.55 -3.04
C LEU A 152 20.60 -15.82 -3.16
N ALA A 153 19.77 -15.15 -2.35
CA ALA A 153 18.32 -15.24 -2.45
C ALA A 153 17.83 -14.71 -3.80
N GLY A 154 18.36 -13.57 -4.25
CA GLY A 154 18.06 -13.00 -5.57
C GLY A 154 18.46 -13.91 -6.72
N GLU A 155 19.70 -14.40 -6.73
CA GLU A 155 20.17 -15.34 -7.76
C GLU A 155 19.34 -16.64 -7.77
N THR A 156 18.88 -17.10 -6.60
CA THR A 156 18.03 -18.28 -6.49
C THR A 156 16.65 -18.02 -7.09
N LEU A 157 16.05 -16.85 -6.86
CA LEU A 157 14.80 -16.43 -7.49
C LEU A 157 14.93 -16.31 -9.01
N ASP A 158 16.03 -15.75 -9.51
CA ASP A 158 16.30 -15.70 -10.96
C ASP A 158 16.45 -17.12 -11.54
N GLY A 159 17.10 -18.02 -10.80
CA GLY A 159 17.12 -19.44 -11.14
C GLY A 159 15.72 -20.06 -11.24
N CYS A 160 14.78 -19.68 -10.35
CA CYS A 160 13.39 -20.14 -10.40
C CYS A 160 12.65 -19.61 -11.64
N VAL A 161 12.93 -18.36 -12.05
CA VAL A 161 12.39 -17.77 -13.29
C VAL A 161 12.80 -18.60 -14.49
N GLU A 162 14.08 -18.94 -14.59
CA GLU A 162 14.61 -19.74 -15.69
C GLU A 162 14.13 -21.20 -15.66
N LEU A 163 14.01 -21.79 -14.47
CA LEU A 163 13.45 -23.14 -14.29
C LEU A 163 12.01 -23.23 -14.81
N LEU A 164 11.20 -22.22 -14.50
CA LEU A 164 9.80 -22.13 -14.92
C LEU A 164 9.61 -21.61 -16.34
N GLN A 165 10.66 -21.05 -16.95
CA GLN A 165 10.61 -20.42 -18.27
C GLN A 165 9.57 -19.29 -18.35
N VAL A 166 9.58 -18.43 -17.34
CA VAL A 166 8.66 -17.27 -17.19
C VAL A 166 9.42 -15.95 -17.38
N ASP A 167 8.72 -14.86 -17.69
CA ASP A 167 9.35 -13.58 -18.09
C ASP A 167 9.80 -12.70 -16.91
N GLY A 168 9.81 -13.24 -15.68
CA GLY A 168 10.32 -12.53 -14.52
C GLY A 168 9.84 -13.07 -13.18
N ARG A 169 10.42 -12.53 -12.10
CA ARG A 169 10.14 -12.94 -10.71
C ARG A 169 8.66 -12.77 -10.34
N THR A 170 7.98 -11.75 -10.87
CA THR A 170 6.56 -11.48 -10.61
C THR A 170 5.66 -12.63 -11.06
N GLN A 171 5.98 -13.30 -12.18
CA GLN A 171 5.23 -14.47 -12.66
C GLN A 171 5.45 -15.70 -11.76
N VAL A 172 6.67 -15.90 -11.24
CA VAL A 172 6.96 -16.95 -10.25
C VAL A 172 6.14 -16.74 -8.98
N LEU A 173 6.10 -15.51 -8.47
CA LEU A 173 5.32 -15.16 -7.30
C LEU A 173 3.82 -15.32 -7.56
N ALA A 174 3.34 -14.92 -8.73
CA ALA A 174 1.93 -15.05 -9.11
C ALA A 174 1.48 -16.52 -9.25
N GLU A 175 2.32 -17.40 -9.81
CA GLU A 175 2.03 -18.83 -9.94
C GLU A 175 1.89 -19.51 -8.56
N TYR A 176 2.65 -19.06 -7.57
CA TYR A 176 2.70 -19.70 -6.24
C TYR A 176 2.16 -18.84 -5.09
N VAL A 177 1.47 -17.73 -5.39
CA VAL A 177 1.01 -16.77 -4.39
C VAL A 177 0.16 -17.42 -3.29
N ALA A 178 -0.72 -18.36 -3.65
CA ALA A 178 -1.59 -19.03 -2.68
C ALA A 178 -0.81 -19.85 -1.65
N GLN A 179 0.27 -20.52 -2.09
CA GLN A 179 1.16 -21.29 -1.23
C GLN A 179 2.07 -20.37 -0.42
N ILE A 180 2.61 -19.32 -1.03
CA ILE A 180 3.44 -18.33 -0.34
C ILE A 180 2.65 -17.66 0.80
N VAL A 181 1.41 -17.22 0.53
CA VAL A 181 0.52 -16.65 1.55
C VAL A 181 0.27 -17.64 2.69
N ALA A 182 0.04 -18.92 2.39
CA ALA A 182 -0.12 -19.94 3.42
C ALA A 182 1.16 -20.10 4.26
N LEU A 183 2.34 -20.11 3.63
CA LEU A 183 3.62 -20.23 4.32
C LEU A 183 3.91 -19.01 5.22
N CYS A 184 3.50 -17.80 4.82
CA CYS A 184 3.61 -16.60 5.64
C CYS A 184 2.77 -16.68 6.93
N SER A 185 1.64 -17.40 6.93
CA SER A 185 0.70 -17.44 8.06
C SER A 185 0.63 -18.76 8.83
N GLN A 186 1.18 -19.86 8.33
CA GLN A 186 0.94 -21.22 8.88
C GLN A 186 1.45 -21.44 10.32
N ASP A 187 2.55 -20.79 10.70
CA ASP A 187 3.26 -21.00 11.97
C ASP A 187 3.26 -19.72 12.82
N VAL A 188 2.26 -18.85 12.62
CA VAL A 188 2.15 -17.54 13.28
C VAL A 188 0.80 -17.48 14.00
N SER A 189 0.83 -17.24 15.30
CA SER A 189 -0.39 -17.00 16.08
C SER A 189 -1.04 -15.68 15.66
N LYS A 190 -2.33 -15.50 16.01
CA LYS A 190 -3.03 -14.24 15.72
C LYS A 190 -2.31 -13.02 16.32
N ASP A 191 -1.78 -13.17 17.53
CA ASP A 191 -1.10 -12.08 18.24
C ASP A 191 0.26 -11.76 17.61
N GLU A 192 1.03 -12.78 17.22
CA GLU A 192 2.27 -12.62 16.47
C GLU A 192 2.04 -12.04 15.07
N TRP A 193 0.89 -12.29 14.45
CA TRP A 193 0.58 -11.75 13.13
C TRP A 193 0.44 -10.23 13.15
N VAL A 194 -0.28 -9.70 14.14
CA VAL A 194 -0.56 -8.26 14.29
C VAL A 194 0.57 -7.50 15.00
N ALA A 195 1.43 -8.21 15.76
CA ALA A 195 2.55 -7.62 16.48
C ALA A 195 3.41 -6.74 15.56
N ALA A 196 3.75 -5.53 16.01
CA ALA A 196 4.49 -4.55 15.20
C ALA A 196 5.80 -5.13 14.62
N ALA A 197 6.56 -5.86 15.44
CA ALA A 197 7.82 -6.52 15.09
C ALA A 197 7.69 -7.67 14.07
N SER A 198 6.48 -8.18 13.82
CA SER A 198 6.27 -9.30 12.91
C SER A 198 6.63 -8.95 11.46
N VAL A 199 7.58 -9.67 10.89
CA VAL A 199 8.02 -9.48 9.50
C VAL A 199 7.09 -10.18 8.50
N ASN A 200 6.35 -11.20 8.94
CA ASN A 200 5.50 -12.02 8.07
C ASN A 200 4.48 -11.21 7.28
N LYS A 201 3.83 -10.23 7.92
CA LYS A 201 2.89 -9.30 7.25
C LYS A 201 3.58 -8.39 6.22
N ARG A 202 4.83 -7.99 6.46
CA ARG A 202 5.62 -7.16 5.54
C ARG A 202 6.06 -7.97 4.33
N VAL A 203 6.53 -9.20 4.54
CA VAL A 203 6.88 -10.13 3.45
C VAL A 203 5.63 -10.48 2.64
N MET A 204 4.49 -10.73 3.29
CA MET A 204 3.22 -10.96 2.57
C MET A 204 2.85 -9.74 1.73
N LEU A 205 2.94 -8.51 2.27
CA LEU A 205 2.72 -7.28 1.49
C LEU A 205 3.64 -7.21 0.28
N HIS A 206 4.95 -7.40 0.48
CA HIS A 206 5.94 -7.34 -0.59
C HIS A 206 5.66 -8.33 -1.72
N VAL A 207 5.31 -9.58 -1.39
CA VAL A 207 4.95 -10.60 -2.38
C VAL A 207 3.63 -10.24 -3.07
N VAL A 208 2.58 -9.94 -2.30
CA VAL A 208 1.23 -9.68 -2.86
C VAL A 208 1.23 -8.47 -3.79
N GLN A 209 1.98 -7.41 -3.48
CA GLN A 209 2.09 -6.22 -4.33
C GLN A 209 2.70 -6.48 -5.72
N GLN A 210 3.48 -7.54 -5.85
CA GLN A 210 4.09 -7.94 -7.13
C GLN A 210 3.18 -8.82 -7.98
N VAL A 211 2.08 -9.31 -7.40
CA VAL A 211 1.17 -10.24 -8.06
C VAL A 211 0.08 -9.44 -8.78
N PRO A 212 0.00 -9.53 -10.12
CA PRO A 212 -1.02 -8.82 -10.88
C PRO A 212 -2.36 -9.56 -10.87
N PHE A 213 -3.42 -8.86 -11.27
CA PHE A 213 -4.67 -9.49 -11.72
C PHE A 213 -4.38 -10.56 -12.80
N PRO A 214 -5.02 -11.75 -12.78
CA PRO A 214 -6.14 -12.17 -11.93
C PRO A 214 -5.76 -13.04 -10.72
N HIS A 215 -4.49 -13.14 -10.34
CA HIS A 215 -4.00 -14.19 -9.45
C HIS A 215 -4.39 -14.04 -7.97
N LEU A 216 -4.97 -12.90 -7.57
CA LEU A 216 -5.42 -12.61 -6.20
C LEU A 216 -6.92 -12.87 -5.97
N GLY A 217 -7.64 -13.30 -7.01
CA GLY A 217 -9.07 -13.59 -6.98
C GLY A 217 -9.44 -14.99 -6.47
N GLY A 218 -10.68 -15.40 -6.72
CA GLY A 218 -11.21 -16.72 -6.36
C GLY A 218 -11.08 -17.07 -4.88
N ASP A 219 -10.75 -18.34 -4.59
CA ASP A 219 -10.61 -18.88 -3.23
C ASP A 219 -9.51 -18.18 -2.40
N LEU A 220 -8.51 -17.59 -3.07
CA LEU A 220 -7.41 -16.92 -2.40
C LEU A 220 -7.85 -15.58 -1.79
N LEU A 221 -8.78 -14.86 -2.43
CA LEU A 221 -9.26 -13.56 -1.97
C LEU A 221 -9.79 -13.63 -0.54
N GLY A 222 -10.64 -14.62 -0.23
CA GLY A 222 -11.18 -14.80 1.12
C GLY A 222 -10.10 -15.01 2.18
N ARG A 223 -9.05 -15.77 1.87
CA ARG A 223 -7.90 -15.98 2.76
C ARG A 223 -7.09 -14.70 2.95
N LEU A 224 -6.83 -13.97 1.86
CA LEU A 224 -6.10 -12.71 1.89
C LEU A 224 -6.84 -11.67 2.73
N LEU A 225 -8.17 -11.55 2.58
CA LEU A 225 -8.99 -10.65 3.39
C LEU A 225 -8.97 -11.06 4.87
N ALA A 226 -9.07 -12.35 5.18
CA ALA A 226 -9.01 -12.85 6.56
C ALA A 226 -7.69 -12.54 7.26
N LEU A 227 -6.57 -12.51 6.51
CA LEU A 227 -5.26 -12.11 7.02
C LEU A 227 -5.08 -10.58 7.06
N THR A 228 -5.74 -9.85 6.17
CA THR A 228 -5.57 -8.40 6.01
C THR A 228 -6.44 -7.59 6.96
N PHE A 229 -7.69 -7.98 7.20
CA PHE A 229 -8.60 -7.22 8.07
C PHE A 229 -8.09 -7.02 9.50
N PRO A 230 -7.53 -8.03 10.18
CA PRO A 230 -6.95 -7.83 11.51
C PRO A 230 -5.81 -6.80 11.53
N LEU A 231 -5.08 -6.64 10.42
CA LEU A 231 -4.03 -5.63 10.30
C LEU A 231 -4.63 -4.23 10.16
N VAL A 232 -5.71 -4.08 9.38
CA VAL A 232 -6.43 -2.81 9.19
C VAL A 232 -7.09 -2.33 10.48
N ASP A 233 -7.57 -3.26 11.30
CA ASP A 233 -8.19 -2.97 12.60
C ASP A 233 -7.17 -2.70 13.72
N ASP A 234 -5.87 -2.90 13.45
CA ASP A 234 -4.82 -2.73 14.45
C ASP A 234 -4.61 -1.25 14.84
N LEU A 235 -4.25 -1.01 16.10
CA LEU A 235 -4.04 0.34 16.63
C LEU A 235 -2.63 0.88 16.35
N THR A 236 -1.64 0.04 16.06
CA THR A 236 -0.27 0.44 15.75
C THR A 236 -0.16 0.91 14.30
N ASP A 237 0.55 2.02 14.06
CA ASP A 237 0.59 2.63 12.72
C ASP A 237 1.28 1.73 11.70
N ALA A 238 2.42 1.16 12.08
CA ALA A 238 3.18 0.28 11.21
C ALA A 238 2.38 -0.94 10.75
N THR A 239 1.60 -1.56 11.64
CA THR A 239 0.73 -2.69 11.28
C THR A 239 -0.46 -2.24 10.44
N GLN A 240 -1.14 -1.17 10.87
CA GLN A 240 -2.30 -0.64 10.16
C GLN A 240 -1.98 -0.21 8.73
N LEU A 241 -0.83 0.44 8.52
CA LEU A 241 -0.37 0.87 7.20
C LEU A 241 -0.11 -0.33 6.27
N VAL A 242 0.47 -1.41 6.79
CA VAL A 242 0.66 -2.65 6.02
C VAL A 242 -0.69 -3.24 5.63
N GLY A 243 -1.64 -3.31 6.57
CA GLY A 243 -3.01 -3.74 6.30
C GLY A 243 -3.71 -2.89 5.24
N ALA A 244 -3.61 -1.56 5.33
CA ALA A 244 -4.20 -0.63 4.39
C ALA A 244 -3.63 -0.80 2.97
N ARG A 245 -2.30 -0.94 2.84
CA ARG A 245 -1.62 -1.14 1.55
C ARG A 245 -1.98 -2.48 0.93
N LEU A 246 -2.01 -3.55 1.74
CA LEU A 246 -2.49 -4.86 1.31
C LEU A 246 -3.92 -4.74 0.79
N LEU A 247 -4.83 -4.20 1.59
CA LEU A 247 -6.25 -4.13 1.25
C LEU A 247 -6.49 -3.36 -0.05
N ARG A 248 -5.85 -2.20 -0.21
CA ARG A 248 -5.94 -1.42 -1.46
C ARG A 248 -5.44 -2.21 -2.66
N HIS A 249 -4.29 -2.89 -2.55
CA HIS A 249 -3.77 -3.71 -3.64
C HIS A 249 -4.73 -4.84 -4.03
N LEU A 250 -5.32 -5.52 -3.04
CA LEU A 250 -6.34 -6.54 -3.27
C LEU A 250 -7.54 -5.95 -4.00
N VAL A 251 -8.10 -4.84 -3.50
CA VAL A 251 -9.25 -4.16 -4.11
C VAL A 251 -8.96 -3.81 -5.55
N ARG A 252 -7.76 -3.32 -5.90
CA ARG A 252 -7.36 -3.00 -7.29
C ARG A 252 -7.30 -4.23 -8.20
N ASN A 253 -6.76 -5.34 -7.70
CA ASN A 253 -6.38 -6.51 -8.49
C ASN A 253 -7.36 -7.68 -8.44
N VAL A 254 -8.62 -7.42 -8.08
CA VAL A 254 -9.73 -8.38 -8.22
C VAL A 254 -10.89 -7.81 -9.02
N THR A 255 -11.75 -8.67 -9.55
CA THR A 255 -12.93 -8.20 -10.29
C THR A 255 -13.96 -7.57 -9.34
N PRO A 256 -14.80 -6.65 -9.83
CA PRO A 256 -15.96 -6.17 -9.07
C PRO A 256 -16.89 -7.29 -8.61
N THR A 257 -17.02 -8.36 -9.38
CA THR A 257 -17.88 -9.51 -9.03
C THR A 257 -17.36 -10.26 -7.81
N GLU A 258 -16.06 -10.56 -7.76
CA GLU A 258 -15.45 -11.23 -6.60
C GLU A 258 -15.49 -10.33 -5.35
N LEU A 259 -15.20 -9.04 -5.51
CA LEU A 259 -15.21 -8.10 -4.37
C LEU A 259 -16.61 -7.94 -3.77
N ARG A 260 -17.67 -7.98 -4.60
CA ARG A 260 -19.06 -7.90 -4.14
C ARG A 260 -19.48 -9.03 -3.22
N TRP A 261 -18.82 -10.19 -3.27
CA TRP A 261 -19.09 -11.27 -2.31
C TRP A 261 -18.66 -10.93 -0.88
N TYR A 262 -17.77 -9.95 -0.72
CA TYR A 262 -17.22 -9.51 0.55
C TYR A 262 -17.60 -8.07 0.90
N SER A 263 -18.53 -7.44 0.17
CA SER A 263 -18.81 -6.00 0.26
C SER A 263 -19.18 -5.56 1.67
N ASP A 264 -20.03 -6.31 2.37
CA ASP A 264 -20.53 -5.90 3.69
C ASP A 264 -19.40 -5.85 4.73
N VAL A 265 -18.57 -6.90 4.75
CA VAL A 265 -17.43 -6.98 5.68
C VAL A 265 -16.35 -5.99 5.30
N LEU A 266 -16.02 -5.86 4.01
CA LEU A 266 -15.05 -4.89 3.51
C LEU A 266 -15.44 -3.46 3.90
N LEU A 267 -16.69 -3.08 3.64
CA LEU A 267 -17.18 -1.73 3.95
C LEU A 267 -17.28 -1.51 5.46
N GLU A 268 -17.57 -2.53 6.28
CA GLU A 268 -17.53 -2.39 7.74
C GLU A 268 -16.11 -2.15 8.27
N VAL A 269 -15.13 -2.91 7.77
CA VAL A 269 -13.71 -2.75 8.13
C VAL A 269 -13.22 -1.35 7.74
N LEU A 270 -13.47 -0.91 6.50
CA LEU A 270 -13.11 0.43 6.04
C LEU A 270 -13.83 1.52 6.85
N HIS A 271 -15.11 1.33 7.14
CA HIS A 271 -15.86 2.24 7.98
C HIS A 271 -15.20 2.37 9.35
N THR A 272 -14.83 1.28 10.00
CA THR A 272 -14.16 1.34 11.30
C THR A 272 -12.78 2.00 11.19
N ALA A 273 -11.97 1.63 10.21
CA ALA A 273 -10.60 2.11 10.02
C ALA A 273 -10.46 3.62 9.75
N MET A 274 -11.51 4.28 9.24
CA MET A 274 -11.54 5.75 9.05
C MET A 274 -11.32 6.57 10.33
N VAL A 275 -11.38 5.97 11.53
CA VAL A 275 -11.00 6.66 12.77
C VAL A 275 -9.50 6.94 12.88
N SER A 276 -8.68 6.34 12.01
CA SER A 276 -7.23 6.53 12.03
C SER A 276 -6.86 8.02 11.96
N ARG A 277 -5.94 8.42 12.83
CA ARG A 277 -5.41 9.79 12.91
C ARG A 277 -3.98 9.89 12.39
N LYS A 278 -3.51 8.87 11.65
CA LYS A 278 -2.19 8.87 11.00
C LYS A 278 -2.38 9.23 9.53
N PRO A 279 -1.86 10.37 9.05
CA PRO A 279 -2.15 10.86 7.69
C PRO A 279 -1.82 9.85 6.58
N ALA A 280 -0.65 9.22 6.61
CA ALA A 280 -0.23 8.26 5.58
C ALA A 280 -1.12 7.02 5.53
N THR A 281 -1.51 6.49 6.69
CA THR A 281 -2.38 5.32 6.81
C THR A 281 -3.80 5.67 6.39
N LEU A 282 -4.33 6.82 6.84
CA LEU A 282 -5.65 7.29 6.45
C LEU A 282 -5.75 7.54 4.95
N ASP A 283 -4.71 8.11 4.32
CA ASP A 283 -4.69 8.38 2.88
C ASP A 283 -4.87 7.09 2.06
N VAL A 284 -4.15 6.03 2.42
CA VAL A 284 -4.28 4.71 1.78
C VAL A 284 -5.65 4.08 2.05
N LEU A 285 -6.19 4.22 3.27
CA LEU A 285 -7.51 3.69 3.62
C LEU A 285 -8.64 4.38 2.86
N LEU A 286 -8.57 5.71 2.70
CA LEU A 286 -9.58 6.47 1.97
C LEU A 286 -9.48 6.24 0.46
N ASP A 287 -8.27 6.12 -0.09
CA ASP A 287 -8.06 5.62 -1.46
C ASP A 287 -8.73 4.25 -1.66
N CYS A 288 -8.49 3.32 -0.73
CA CYS A 288 -9.08 1.99 -0.75
C CYS A 288 -10.61 2.05 -0.65
N LEU A 289 -11.16 2.95 0.17
CA LEU A 289 -12.60 3.16 0.30
C LEU A 289 -13.21 3.62 -1.02
N VAL A 290 -12.62 4.64 -1.64
CA VAL A 290 -13.09 5.19 -2.92
C VAL A 290 -13.11 4.10 -4.01
N GLU A 291 -12.01 3.36 -4.14
CA GLU A 291 -11.90 2.26 -5.12
C GLU A 291 -12.87 1.09 -4.80
N SER A 292 -13.09 0.81 -3.51
CA SER A 292 -14.06 -0.19 -3.09
C SER A 292 -15.48 0.23 -3.45
N LEU A 293 -15.84 1.49 -3.19
CA LEU A 293 -17.16 2.04 -3.52
C LEU A 293 -17.44 1.96 -5.02
N ASP A 294 -16.45 2.22 -5.88
CA ASP A 294 -16.55 2.08 -7.34
C ASP A 294 -16.84 0.63 -7.77
N LYS A 295 -16.22 -0.35 -7.11
CA LYS A 295 -16.36 -1.77 -7.47
C LYS A 295 -17.59 -2.44 -6.87
N VAL A 296 -17.96 -2.10 -5.63
CA VAL A 296 -19.06 -2.78 -4.92
C VAL A 296 -20.42 -2.14 -5.17
N SER A 297 -20.46 -0.87 -5.56
CA SER A 297 -21.72 -0.19 -5.87
C SER A 297 -22.13 -0.47 -7.31
N PRO A 298 -23.34 -1.00 -7.56
CA PRO A 298 -23.86 -1.11 -8.92
C PRO A 298 -23.91 0.25 -9.62
N PRO A 299 -23.75 0.30 -10.97
CA PRO A 299 -23.87 1.55 -11.71
C PRO A 299 -25.21 2.25 -11.42
N GLY A 300 -25.14 3.51 -11.00
CA GLY A 300 -26.32 4.32 -10.64
C GLY A 300 -26.82 4.14 -9.20
N GLU A 301 -26.31 3.17 -8.45
CA GLU A 301 -26.64 3.00 -7.03
C GLU A 301 -25.62 3.68 -6.13
N LEU A 302 -26.08 4.63 -5.31
CA LEU A 302 -25.22 5.44 -4.44
C LEU A 302 -25.43 5.17 -2.94
N LYS A 303 -26.14 4.08 -2.61
CA LYS A 303 -26.45 3.71 -1.22
C LYS A 303 -25.20 3.53 -0.36
N HIS A 304 -24.15 2.91 -0.91
CA HIS A 304 -22.89 2.77 -0.18
C HIS A 304 -22.23 4.13 0.05
N TYR A 305 -22.22 5.02 -0.94
CA TYR A 305 -21.70 6.38 -0.79
C TYR A 305 -22.43 7.16 0.32
N ASP A 306 -23.75 6.99 0.41
CA ASP A 306 -24.58 7.65 1.43
C ASP A 306 -24.22 7.22 2.86
N ARG A 307 -23.59 6.04 3.03
CA ARG A 307 -23.07 5.57 4.32
C ARG A 307 -21.81 6.34 4.75
N PHE A 308 -20.94 6.67 3.81
CA PHE A 308 -19.60 7.22 4.11
C PHE A 308 -19.53 8.75 3.99
N THR A 309 -20.27 9.35 3.06
CA THR A 309 -20.21 10.80 2.80
C THR A 309 -20.52 11.64 4.05
N PRO A 310 -21.62 11.37 4.80
CA PRO A 310 -21.93 12.15 6.01
C PRO A 310 -20.84 12.02 7.08
N ARG A 311 -20.26 10.81 7.18
CA ARG A 311 -19.18 10.54 8.13
C ARG A 311 -17.92 11.29 7.77
N MET A 312 -17.48 11.27 6.50
CA MET A 312 -16.31 12.01 6.06
C MET A 312 -16.47 13.51 6.30
N LEU A 313 -17.62 14.09 5.99
CA LEU A 313 -17.91 15.50 6.26
C LEU A 313 -17.81 15.83 7.74
N ARG A 314 -18.43 15.01 8.60
CA ARG A 314 -18.36 15.19 10.06
C ARG A 314 -16.93 15.05 10.57
N ASP A 315 -16.23 14.01 10.16
CA ASP A 315 -14.88 13.70 10.64
C ASP A 315 -13.89 14.79 10.16
N THR A 316 -14.06 15.35 8.97
CA THR A 316 -13.31 16.52 8.47
C THR A 316 -13.59 17.77 9.31
N SER A 317 -14.87 18.02 9.63
CA SER A 317 -15.29 19.19 10.40
C SER A 317 -14.81 19.18 11.86
N LEU A 318 -14.68 18.00 12.46
CA LEU A 318 -14.31 17.83 13.87
C LEU A 318 -12.81 17.55 14.07
N CYS A 319 -12.07 17.29 12.99
CA CYS A 319 -10.64 17.04 13.08
C CYS A 319 -9.88 18.34 13.36
N SER A 320 -9.00 18.33 14.37
CA SER A 320 -8.12 19.46 14.70
C SER A 320 -6.77 19.37 13.99
N ASP A 321 -6.31 18.17 13.65
CA ASP A 321 -5.04 17.94 12.98
C ASP A 321 -5.15 18.32 11.49
N ILE A 322 -4.35 19.33 11.10
CA ILE A 322 -4.38 19.87 9.74
C ILE A 322 -3.94 18.85 8.69
N ALA A 323 -2.96 18.00 8.99
CA ALA A 323 -2.46 16.99 8.05
C ALA A 323 -3.52 15.92 7.77
N VAL A 324 -4.29 15.56 8.80
CA VAL A 324 -5.43 14.64 8.66
C VAL A 324 -6.59 15.30 7.91
N ARG A 325 -6.87 16.59 8.15
CA ARG A 325 -7.90 17.34 7.41
C ARG A 325 -7.59 17.45 5.92
N VAL A 326 -6.33 17.74 5.57
CA VAL A 326 -5.83 17.77 4.18
C VAL A 326 -6.19 16.47 3.47
N VAL A 327 -5.88 15.32 4.09
CA VAL A 327 -6.21 14.00 3.57
C VAL A 327 -7.72 13.83 3.39
N PHE A 328 -8.54 14.17 4.40
CA PHE A 328 -9.98 14.06 4.26
C PHE A 328 -10.56 14.93 3.13
N VAL A 329 -10.09 16.17 2.98
CA VAL A 329 -10.56 17.10 1.93
C VAL A 329 -10.22 16.58 0.54
N ARG A 330 -8.99 16.09 0.34
CA ARG A 330 -8.58 15.43 -0.90
C ARG A 330 -9.51 14.26 -1.28
N HIS A 331 -9.85 13.42 -0.31
CA HIS A 331 -10.72 12.27 -0.57
C HIS A 331 -12.20 12.64 -0.67
N LEU A 332 -12.64 13.73 -0.02
CA LEU A 332 -13.95 14.32 -0.27
C LEU A 332 -14.09 14.77 -1.72
N ARG A 333 -13.05 15.36 -2.33
CA ARG A 333 -13.04 15.70 -3.77
C ARG A 333 -13.35 14.49 -4.64
N ALA A 334 -12.72 13.35 -4.34
CA ALA A 334 -12.94 12.11 -5.07
C ALA A 334 -14.38 11.60 -4.99
N LEU A 335 -15.05 11.75 -3.84
CA LEU A 335 -16.47 11.41 -3.66
C LEU A 335 -17.41 12.41 -4.34
N VAL A 336 -17.11 13.70 -4.24
CA VAL A 336 -17.86 14.79 -4.89
C VAL A 336 -17.95 14.56 -6.40
N ILE A 337 -16.83 14.23 -7.04
CA ILE A 337 -16.77 13.97 -8.48
C ILE A 337 -17.65 12.77 -8.86
N ARG A 338 -17.60 11.67 -8.09
CA ARG A 338 -18.37 10.44 -8.35
C ARG A 338 -19.87 10.58 -8.13
N GLN A 339 -20.27 11.40 -7.16
CA GLN A 339 -21.68 11.65 -6.79
C GLN A 339 -22.27 12.87 -7.51
N GLY A 340 -21.48 13.55 -8.33
CA GLY A 340 -21.80 14.81 -8.99
C GLY A 340 -22.27 14.68 -10.43
N ALA A 341 -22.66 15.82 -10.99
CA ALA A 341 -23.01 15.96 -12.39
C ALA A 341 -21.79 15.62 -13.29
N PRO A 342 -22.00 15.09 -14.51
CA PRO A 342 -23.29 14.88 -15.17
C PRO A 342 -23.96 13.54 -14.83
N HIS A 343 -23.26 12.63 -14.15
CA HIS A 343 -23.71 11.24 -13.98
C HIS A 343 -24.66 11.05 -12.81
N SER A 344 -24.64 11.94 -11.83
CA SER A 344 -25.52 11.93 -10.66
C SER A 344 -25.78 13.35 -10.15
N LEU A 345 -26.78 13.50 -9.29
CA LEU A 345 -27.02 14.73 -8.53
C LEU A 345 -27.02 14.46 -7.01
N ASN A 346 -26.51 13.29 -6.58
CA ASN A 346 -26.56 12.87 -5.19
C ASN A 346 -25.72 13.77 -4.27
N VAL A 347 -24.64 14.36 -4.79
CA VAL A 347 -23.80 15.32 -4.04
C VAL A 347 -24.62 16.51 -3.51
N ILE A 348 -25.71 16.90 -4.18
CA ILE A 348 -26.55 18.04 -3.78
C ILE A 348 -27.16 17.83 -2.39
N ARG A 349 -27.45 16.58 -2.01
CA ARG A 349 -27.98 16.24 -0.66
C ARG A 349 -27.02 16.61 0.45
N TYR A 350 -25.74 16.72 0.13
CA TYR A 350 -24.65 17.03 1.03
C TYR A 350 -24.04 18.41 0.79
N LEU A 351 -24.61 19.21 -0.13
CA LEU A 351 -24.01 20.48 -0.55
C LEU A 351 -23.82 21.45 0.61
N GLN A 352 -24.83 21.65 1.45
CA GLN A 352 -24.73 22.57 2.58
C GLN A 352 -23.67 22.16 3.63
N PRO A 353 -23.63 20.92 4.15
CA PRO A 353 -22.55 20.51 5.06
C PRO A 353 -21.17 20.49 4.38
N LEU A 354 -21.10 20.15 3.08
CA LEU A 354 -19.86 20.22 2.31
C LEU A 354 -19.32 21.65 2.20
N LEU A 355 -20.15 22.60 1.76
CA LEU A 355 -19.76 24.02 1.69
C LEU A 355 -19.35 24.56 3.06
N LYS A 356 -20.02 24.16 4.15
CA LYS A 356 -19.60 24.53 5.50
C LYS A 356 -18.18 24.08 5.83
N VAL A 357 -17.83 22.83 5.49
CA VAL A 357 -16.48 22.29 5.70
C VAL A 357 -15.46 23.00 4.81
N LEU A 358 -15.78 23.19 3.53
CA LEU A 358 -14.86 23.80 2.57
C LEU A 358 -14.63 25.27 2.88
N ILE A 359 -15.66 26.06 3.14
CA ILE A 359 -15.50 27.50 3.42
C ILE A 359 -14.68 27.72 4.70
N ALA A 360 -14.84 26.88 5.72
CA ALA A 360 -13.96 26.90 6.89
C ALA A 360 -12.51 26.48 6.59
N GLY A 361 -12.27 25.71 5.53
CA GLY A 361 -10.94 25.36 5.03
C GLY A 361 -10.28 26.47 4.23
N VAL A 362 -11.06 27.27 3.48
CA VAL A 362 -10.57 28.40 2.67
C VAL A 362 -9.99 29.51 3.56
N GLU A 363 -10.39 29.57 4.83
CA GLU A 363 -9.85 30.50 5.83
C GLU A 363 -8.53 30.02 6.46
N SER A 364 -7.99 28.88 6.03
CA SER A 364 -6.74 28.35 6.58
C SER A 364 -5.52 29.13 6.08
N VAL A 365 -4.60 29.43 6.99
CA VAL A 365 -3.25 29.93 6.68
C VAL A 365 -2.29 28.80 6.29
N ASN A 366 -2.71 27.54 6.39
CA ASN A 366 -1.91 26.41 5.95
C ASN A 366 -2.10 26.21 4.44
N VAL A 367 -1.02 26.40 3.68
CA VAL A 367 -1.02 26.37 2.20
C VAL A 367 -1.58 25.04 1.67
N ALA A 368 -1.14 23.89 2.20
CA ALA A 368 -1.61 22.58 1.74
C ALA A 368 -3.11 22.37 1.98
N MET A 369 -3.63 22.83 3.12
CA MET A 369 -5.07 22.78 3.40
C MET A 369 -5.85 23.71 2.47
N LEU A 370 -5.35 24.91 2.25
CA LEU A 370 -5.99 25.89 1.39
C LEU A 370 -6.08 25.39 -0.06
N GLU A 371 -4.97 24.88 -0.61
CA GLU A 371 -4.89 24.30 -1.94
C GLU A 371 -5.90 23.17 -2.13
N GLU A 372 -5.86 22.14 -1.27
CA GLU A 372 -6.79 21.01 -1.36
C GLU A 372 -8.24 21.45 -1.21
N THR A 373 -8.51 22.48 -0.39
CA THR A 373 -9.85 23.03 -0.20
C THR A 373 -10.33 23.75 -1.46
N LEU A 374 -9.51 24.59 -2.09
CA LEU A 374 -9.87 25.30 -3.32
C LEU A 374 -10.10 24.31 -4.47
N GLU A 375 -9.24 23.31 -4.65
CA GLU A 375 -9.47 22.24 -5.63
C GLU A 375 -10.78 21.48 -5.39
N THR A 376 -11.07 21.19 -4.12
CA THR A 376 -12.31 20.49 -3.74
C THR A 376 -13.54 21.37 -3.93
N LEU A 377 -13.42 22.68 -3.69
CA LEU A 377 -14.48 23.65 -3.92
C LEU A 377 -14.77 23.82 -5.41
N GLN A 378 -13.74 23.92 -6.24
CA GLN A 378 -13.88 23.93 -7.70
C GLN A 378 -14.61 22.68 -8.19
N ALA A 379 -14.18 21.50 -7.76
CA ALA A 379 -14.84 20.24 -8.07
C ALA A 379 -16.30 20.21 -7.58
N THR A 380 -16.57 20.78 -6.40
CA THR A 380 -17.92 20.88 -5.84
C THR A 380 -18.82 21.77 -6.69
N ILE A 381 -18.32 22.90 -7.18
CA ILE A 381 -19.08 23.81 -8.04
C ILE A 381 -19.45 23.11 -9.34
N LEU A 382 -18.51 22.40 -9.95
CA LEU A 382 -18.75 21.63 -11.16
C LEU A 382 -19.74 20.47 -10.91
N ALA A 383 -19.56 19.72 -9.83
CA ALA A 383 -20.37 18.56 -9.47
C ALA A 383 -21.81 18.92 -9.06
N ALA A 384 -22.01 20.09 -8.46
CA ALA A 384 -23.29 20.55 -7.91
C ALA A 384 -23.85 21.80 -8.62
N TRP A 385 -23.33 22.14 -9.81
CA TRP A 385 -23.62 23.39 -10.54
C TRP A 385 -25.11 23.79 -10.58
N PRO A 386 -26.11 22.88 -10.71
CA PRO A 386 -27.52 23.30 -10.77
C PRO A 386 -28.04 23.95 -9.48
N ARG A 387 -27.29 23.82 -8.37
CA ARG A 387 -27.67 24.32 -7.05
C ARG A 387 -26.63 25.26 -6.44
N ILE A 388 -25.63 25.71 -7.18
CA ILE A 388 -24.57 26.59 -6.66
C ILE A 388 -25.01 28.06 -6.58
N ALA A 389 -25.85 28.56 -7.51
CA ALA A 389 -26.22 29.97 -7.57
C ALA A 389 -26.67 30.59 -6.22
N PRO A 390 -27.49 29.92 -5.38
CA PRO A 390 -27.89 30.45 -4.07
C PRO A 390 -26.74 30.58 -3.04
N HIS A 391 -25.59 29.94 -3.28
CA HIS A 391 -24.43 29.94 -2.39
C HIS A 391 -23.31 30.86 -2.86
N THR A 392 -23.50 31.58 -3.97
CA THR A 392 -22.48 32.38 -4.65
C THR A 392 -21.78 33.37 -3.74
N GLU A 393 -22.53 34.16 -2.97
CA GLU A 393 -21.98 35.15 -2.05
C GLU A 393 -21.03 34.51 -1.04
N GLN A 394 -21.47 33.42 -0.39
CA GLN A 394 -20.69 32.74 0.64
C GLN A 394 -19.39 32.16 0.09
N ILE A 395 -19.44 31.59 -1.12
CA ILE A 395 -18.28 31.01 -1.80
C ILE A 395 -17.32 32.13 -2.24
N LEU A 396 -17.84 33.19 -2.87
CA LEU A 396 -17.05 34.32 -3.35
C LEU A 396 -16.30 35.00 -2.22
N VAL A 397 -16.96 35.26 -1.09
CA VAL A 397 -16.31 35.85 0.09
C VAL A 397 -15.20 34.95 0.62
N GLY A 398 -15.43 33.63 0.68
CA GLY A 398 -14.40 32.66 1.04
C GLY A 398 -13.18 32.76 0.12
N VAL A 399 -13.40 32.68 -1.20
CA VAL A 399 -12.31 32.74 -2.19
C VAL A 399 -11.54 34.06 -2.11
N LEU A 400 -12.23 35.20 -1.92
CA LEU A 400 -11.55 36.48 -1.76
C LEU A 400 -10.71 36.57 -0.48
N ARG A 401 -11.07 35.84 0.59
CA ARG A 401 -10.19 35.70 1.77
C ARG A 401 -8.91 34.94 1.45
N ALA A 402 -8.98 33.89 0.63
CA ALA A 402 -7.80 33.17 0.15
C ALA A 402 -6.92 34.03 -0.75
N VAL A 403 -7.52 34.81 -1.65
CA VAL A 403 -6.81 35.79 -2.49
C VAL A 403 -6.15 36.84 -1.61
N ALA A 404 -6.85 37.37 -0.61
CA ALA A 404 -6.30 38.30 0.36
C ALA A 404 -5.13 37.71 1.15
N PHE A 405 -5.20 36.45 1.54
CA PHE A 405 -4.08 35.74 2.16
C PHE A 405 -2.84 35.72 1.25
N CYS A 406 -3.03 35.57 -0.06
CA CYS A 406 -1.94 35.57 -1.04
C CYS A 406 -1.39 36.96 -1.36
N GLU A 407 -2.25 37.99 -1.37
CA GLU A 407 -1.87 39.34 -1.86
C GLU A 407 -1.51 40.34 -0.75
N ILE A 408 -2.01 40.16 0.48
CA ILE A 408 -1.83 41.14 1.56
C ILE A 408 -0.64 40.79 2.46
N PHE A 409 -0.31 39.51 2.61
CA PHE A 409 0.78 39.10 3.50
C PHE A 409 2.14 39.22 2.80
N GLU A 410 3.11 39.80 3.50
CA GLU A 410 4.46 40.06 2.98
C GLU A 410 5.26 38.76 2.77
N GLU A 411 6.03 38.70 1.67
CA GLU A 411 6.91 37.56 1.38
C GLU A 411 7.92 37.35 2.52
N GLY A 412 8.01 36.11 3.02
CA GLY A 412 9.09 35.70 3.95
C GLY A 412 8.67 35.42 5.39
N ALA A 413 7.38 35.46 5.73
CA ALA A 413 6.89 34.88 6.98
C ALA A 413 6.78 33.35 6.86
N ASP A 414 7.03 32.61 7.94
CA ASP A 414 7.05 31.12 7.99
C ASP A 414 5.76 30.44 7.48
N PHE A 415 4.66 31.20 7.36
CA PHE A 415 3.34 30.73 6.93
C PHE A 415 2.88 31.29 5.58
N THR A 416 3.74 32.06 4.90
CA THR A 416 3.39 32.65 3.60
C THR A 416 3.69 31.69 2.47
N PRO A 417 2.80 31.59 1.45
CA PRO A 417 3.05 30.73 0.30
C PRO A 417 4.31 31.19 -0.44
N SER A 418 5.10 30.24 -0.91
CA SER A 418 6.17 30.52 -1.88
C SER A 418 5.59 31.18 -3.14
N PRO A 419 6.39 31.89 -3.97
CA PRO A 419 5.89 32.53 -5.18
C PRO A 419 5.12 31.59 -6.12
N LYS A 420 5.56 30.32 -6.20
CA LYS A 420 4.89 29.28 -6.99
C LYS A 420 3.56 28.86 -6.38
N GLU A 421 3.51 28.64 -5.07
CA GLU A 421 2.27 28.30 -4.36
C GLU A 421 1.27 29.45 -4.44
N LYS A 422 1.74 30.70 -4.32
CA LYS A 422 0.93 31.91 -4.50
C LYS A 422 0.29 31.95 -5.88
N GLU A 423 1.08 31.76 -6.94
CA GLU A 423 0.57 31.73 -8.31
C GLU A 423 -0.51 30.65 -8.49
N GLN A 424 -0.27 29.44 -7.96
CA GLN A 424 -1.23 28.34 -8.03
C GLN A 424 -2.53 28.63 -7.27
N LEU A 425 -2.45 29.15 -6.05
CA LEU A 425 -3.62 29.50 -5.23
C LEU A 425 -4.45 30.62 -5.87
N LEU A 426 -3.79 31.64 -6.45
CA LEU A 426 -4.47 32.70 -7.18
C LEU A 426 -5.17 32.15 -8.43
N ALA A 427 -4.52 31.29 -9.21
CA ALA A 427 -5.12 30.66 -10.38
C ALA A 427 -6.38 29.84 -10.01
N LEU A 428 -6.32 29.05 -8.93
CA LEU A 428 -7.49 28.33 -8.41
C LEU A 428 -8.62 29.30 -8.01
N GLY A 429 -8.27 30.42 -7.37
CA GLY A 429 -9.23 31.47 -7.02
C GLY A 429 -9.90 32.07 -8.26
N GLU A 430 -9.13 32.40 -9.29
CA GLU A 430 -9.64 32.91 -10.57
C GLU A 430 -10.57 31.91 -11.25
N ASP A 431 -10.20 30.63 -11.28
CA ASP A 431 -11.02 29.56 -11.87
C ASP A 431 -12.36 29.40 -11.15
N ILE A 432 -12.34 29.44 -9.81
CA ILE A 432 -13.58 29.35 -9.02
C ILE A 432 -14.49 30.56 -9.29
N LEU A 433 -13.93 31.77 -9.35
CA LEU A 433 -14.71 32.98 -9.66
C LEU A 433 -15.27 32.94 -11.08
N ASP A 434 -14.52 32.43 -12.06
CA ASP A 434 -14.99 32.19 -13.43
C ASP A 434 -16.19 31.23 -13.43
N LEU A 435 -16.12 30.12 -12.67
CA LEU A 435 -17.21 29.16 -12.56
C LEU A 435 -18.45 29.77 -11.89
N LEU A 436 -18.26 30.56 -10.82
CA LEU A 436 -19.37 31.27 -10.18
C LEU A 436 -20.02 32.26 -11.14
N HIS A 437 -19.24 33.00 -11.93
CA HIS A 437 -19.76 33.91 -12.94
C HIS A 437 -20.61 33.18 -13.98
N GLN A 438 -20.13 32.02 -14.46
CA GLN A 438 -20.86 31.18 -15.43
C GLN A 438 -22.15 30.58 -14.84
N VAL A 439 -22.12 30.07 -13.61
CA VAL A 439 -23.30 29.51 -12.94
C VAL A 439 -24.39 30.57 -12.71
N ASN A 440 -23.99 31.84 -12.57
CA ASN A 440 -24.89 32.97 -12.43
C ASN A 440 -25.09 33.74 -13.74
N ALA A 441 -24.91 33.10 -14.91
CA ALA A 441 -25.12 33.76 -16.19
C ALA A 441 -26.49 34.48 -16.25
N GLY A 442 -26.46 35.78 -16.54
CA GLY A 442 -27.64 36.65 -16.53
C GLY A 442 -27.92 37.36 -15.20
N ASN A 443 -27.15 37.10 -14.14
CA ASN A 443 -27.19 37.81 -12.86
C ASN A 443 -25.81 38.43 -12.56
N PRO A 444 -25.68 39.76 -12.47
CA PRO A 444 -24.40 40.44 -12.27
C PRO A 444 -23.81 40.28 -10.85
N VAL A 445 -24.42 39.49 -9.97
CA VAL A 445 -24.04 39.37 -8.54
C VAL A 445 -22.53 39.20 -8.30
N VAL A 446 -21.86 38.37 -9.10
CA VAL A 446 -20.41 38.12 -8.96
C VAL A 446 -19.61 39.37 -9.33
N SER A 447 -19.95 40.02 -10.45
CA SER A 447 -19.29 41.24 -10.92
C SER A 447 -19.51 42.40 -9.97
N ASP A 448 -20.74 42.58 -9.48
CA ASP A 448 -21.10 43.66 -8.55
C ASP A 448 -20.37 43.53 -7.22
N MET A 449 -20.22 42.29 -6.71
CA MET A 449 -19.46 42.02 -5.49
C MET A 449 -17.97 42.29 -5.68
N LEU A 450 -17.36 41.89 -6.81
CA LEU A 450 -15.97 42.18 -7.08
C LEU A 450 -15.71 43.69 -7.23
N ALA A 451 -16.60 44.43 -7.88
CA ALA A 451 -16.51 45.89 -7.99
C ALA A 451 -16.58 46.55 -6.60
N THR A 452 -17.49 46.06 -5.75
CA THR A 452 -17.60 46.51 -4.36
C THR A 452 -16.30 46.27 -3.59
N VAL A 453 -15.74 45.06 -3.64
CA VAL A 453 -14.50 44.72 -2.91
C VAL A 453 -13.30 45.47 -3.46
N GLY A 454 -13.15 45.59 -4.79
CA GLY A 454 -12.06 46.36 -5.41
C GLY A 454 -12.09 47.83 -4.99
N SER A 455 -13.28 48.44 -4.93
CA SER A 455 -13.44 49.84 -4.49
C SER A 455 -13.13 50.05 -3.00
N GLN A 456 -13.34 49.03 -2.16
CA GLN A 456 -13.16 49.11 -0.71
C GLN A 456 -11.80 48.62 -0.22
N SER A 457 -11.06 47.85 -1.03
CA SER A 457 -9.78 47.24 -0.66
C SER A 457 -8.72 47.49 -1.75
N PRO A 458 -7.87 48.52 -1.59
CA PRO A 458 -6.86 48.88 -2.59
C PRO A 458 -5.91 47.74 -2.95
N ASN A 459 -5.56 46.89 -1.97
CA ASN A 459 -4.66 45.76 -2.17
C ASN A 459 -5.29 44.64 -3.02
N LEU A 460 -6.63 44.53 -3.04
CA LEU A 460 -7.36 43.54 -3.84
C LEU A 460 -7.84 44.10 -5.19
N SER A 461 -7.85 45.43 -5.38
CA SER A 461 -8.27 46.07 -6.62
C SER A 461 -7.59 45.46 -7.86
N PRO A 462 -6.25 45.25 -7.91
CA PRO A 462 -5.61 44.70 -9.10
C PRO A 462 -6.14 43.31 -9.51
N PHE A 463 -6.46 42.47 -8.53
CA PHE A 463 -7.05 41.16 -8.76
C PHE A 463 -8.50 41.28 -9.24
N CYS A 464 -9.32 42.08 -8.55
CA CYS A 464 -10.73 42.31 -8.90
C CYS A 464 -10.88 42.91 -10.31
N ASP A 465 -10.06 43.90 -10.64
CA ASP A 465 -10.08 44.60 -11.94
C ASP A 465 -9.69 43.64 -13.07
N ARG A 466 -8.66 42.80 -12.84
CA ARG A 466 -8.24 41.77 -13.80
C ARG A 466 -9.36 40.78 -14.12
N MET A 467 -10.11 40.33 -13.11
CA MET A 467 -11.27 39.44 -13.31
C MET A 467 -12.41 40.11 -14.07
N GLN A 468 -12.72 41.37 -13.77
CA GLN A 468 -13.77 42.12 -14.49
C GLN A 468 -13.40 42.38 -15.95
N VAL A 469 -12.14 42.74 -16.23
CA VAL A 469 -11.63 42.89 -17.60
C VAL A 469 -11.72 41.56 -18.36
N LYS A 470 -11.36 40.45 -17.73
CA LYS A 470 -11.46 39.10 -18.32
C LYS A 470 -12.88 38.79 -18.78
N TRP A 471 -13.91 39.10 -18.00
CA TRP A 471 -15.30 38.80 -18.36
C TRP A 471 -15.89 39.78 -19.37
N THR A 472 -15.48 41.04 -19.36
CA THR A 472 -15.93 42.02 -20.37
C THR A 472 -15.29 41.81 -21.74
N SER A 473 -14.17 41.08 -21.80
CA SER A 473 -13.47 40.72 -23.05
C SER A 473 -13.96 39.43 -23.72
N ARG A 474 -14.83 38.66 -23.05
CA ARG A 474 -15.44 37.41 -23.55
C ARG A 474 -16.82 37.70 -24.12
#